data_AF-A0A8X6JCQ9-F1
#
_entry.id   AF-A0A8X6JCQ9-F1
#
_cell.length_a   1.000
_cell.length_b   1.000
_cell.length_c   1.000
_cell.angle_alpha   90.00
_cell.angle_beta   90.00
_cell.angle_gamma   90.00
#
_symmetry.space_group_name_H-M   'P 1'
#
loop_
_entity.id
_entity.type
_entity.pdbx_description
1 polymer ?
#
loop_
_entity_poly.entity_id
_entity_poly.type
_entity_poly.pdbx_seq_one_letter_code
_entity_poly.pdbx_strand_id
1 'polypeptide(L)'
;MIQKIWLLNIDWHQNLPCQEIGNFQRYVAELHQLKDLKIPRCILLKDSVAVQLIGVADASAQAHGACLYVKSENANETQIRLLCSKTRIAPIKTLPIPRLELFALRHCCRN
;
A
#
# COMPACT_ATOMS: atom_id res chain seq x y z
N MET A 1 -11.86 -6.65 2.98
CA MET A 1 -13.21 -6.74 2.37
C MET A 1 -13.32 -7.97 1.47
N ILE A 2 -12.68 -8.01 0.29
CA ILE A 2 -12.79 -9.14 -0.66
C ILE A 2 -12.43 -10.50 -0.04
N GLN A 3 -11.30 -10.58 0.69
CA GLN A 3 -10.92 -11.81 1.39
C GLN A 3 -11.98 -12.26 2.40
N LYS A 4 -12.67 -11.34 3.08
CA LYS A 4 -13.75 -11.68 4.02
C LYS A 4 -14.95 -12.27 3.28
N ILE A 5 -15.32 -11.70 2.13
CA ILE A 5 -16.43 -12.19 1.30
C ILE A 5 -16.15 -13.63 0.83
N TRP A 6 -14.92 -13.93 0.40
CA TRP A 6 -14.54 -15.29 0.02
C TRP A 6 -14.65 -16.29 1.18
N LEU A 7 -14.32 -15.86 2.39
CA LEU A 7 -14.44 -16.69 3.59
C LEU A 7 -15.91 -16.96 3.99
N LEU A 8 -16.87 -16.16 3.51
CA LEU A 8 -18.30 -16.41 3.74
C LEU A 8 -18.84 -17.55 2.86
N ASN A 9 -18.06 -18.02 1.88
CA ASN A 9 -18.42 -19.14 1.00
C ASN A 9 -19.80 -18.98 0.33
N ILE A 10 -20.08 -17.75 -0.13
CA ILE A 10 -21.34 -17.37 -0.78
C ILE A 10 -21.27 -17.73 -2.27
N ASP A 11 -22.35 -18.29 -2.80
CA ASP A 11 -22.46 -18.60 -4.23
C ASP A 11 -22.58 -17.31 -5.06
N TRP A 12 -22.10 -17.30 -6.30
CA TRP A 12 -22.17 -16.14 -7.18
C TRP A 12 -23.60 -15.66 -7.46
N HIS A 13 -24.60 -16.54 -7.31
CA HIS A 13 -26.02 -16.21 -7.43
C HIS A 13 -26.65 -15.61 -6.17
N GLN A 14 -25.96 -15.68 -5.04
CA GLN A 14 -26.51 -15.27 -3.75
C GLN A 14 -26.15 -13.80 -3.45
N ASN A 15 -27.12 -13.09 -2.86
CA ASN A 15 -26.91 -11.70 -2.47
C ASN A 15 -25.91 -11.60 -1.32
N LEU A 16 -25.02 -10.61 -1.40
CA LEU A 16 -24.11 -10.26 -0.31
C LEU A 16 -24.90 -9.69 0.88
N PRO A 17 -24.42 -9.89 2.13
CA PRO A 17 -24.98 -9.22 3.29
C PRO A 17 -24.98 -7.69 3.10
N CYS A 18 -26.04 -7.02 3.55
CA CYS A 18 -26.21 -5.56 3.36
C CYS A 18 -24.99 -4.74 3.82
N GLN A 19 -24.31 -5.18 4.89
CA GLN A 19 -23.10 -4.54 5.39
C GLN A 19 -21.93 -4.57 4.39
N GLU A 20 -21.73 -5.70 3.70
CA GLU A 20 -20.64 -5.84 2.72
C GLU A 20 -20.93 -5.06 1.43
N ILE A 21 -22.21 -4.96 1.04
CA ILE A 21 -22.65 -4.10 -0.06
C ILE A 21 -22.29 -2.64 0.24
N GLY A 22 -22.65 -2.15 1.45
CA GLY A 22 -22.34 -0.78 1.86
C GLY A 22 -20.83 -0.50 1.90
N ASN A 23 -20.02 -1.44 2.42
CA ASN A 23 -18.57 -1.32 2.42
C ASN A 23 -17.99 -1.26 1.00
N PHE A 24 -18.49 -2.11 0.09
CA PHE A 24 -18.04 -2.15 -1.29
C PHE A 24 -18.39 -0.86 -2.03
N GLN A 25 -19.61 -0.35 -1.88
CA GLN A 25 -20.03 0.91 -2.47
C GLN A 25 -19.19 2.09 -1.95
N ARG A 26 -18.89 2.13 -0.65
CA ARG A 26 -18.00 3.15 -0.07
C ARG A 26 -16.60 3.07 -0.68
N TYR A 27 -16.03 1.87 -0.75
CA TYR A 27 -14.72 1.67 -1.38
C TYR A 27 -14.70 2.14 -2.85
N VAL A 28 -15.74 1.81 -3.62
CA VAL A 28 -15.86 2.29 -5.01
C VAL A 28 -15.98 3.82 -5.07
N ALA A 29 -16.71 4.45 -4.15
CA ALA A 29 -16.81 5.91 -4.09
C ALA A 29 -15.45 6.56 -3.78
N GLU A 30 -14.69 6.01 -2.85
CA GLU A 30 -13.33 6.50 -2.52
C GLU A 30 -12.36 6.36 -3.70
N LEU A 31 -12.48 5.29 -4.50
CA LEU A 31 -11.65 5.11 -5.70
C LEU A 31 -11.82 6.26 -6.71
N HIS A 32 -12.97 6.92 -6.75
CA HIS A 32 -13.18 8.06 -7.65
C HIS A 32 -12.27 9.24 -7.30
N GLN A 33 -11.85 9.36 -6.04
CA GLN A 33 -10.95 10.42 -5.58
C GLN A 33 -9.52 10.26 -6.15
N LEU A 34 -9.16 9.03 -6.57
CA LEU A 34 -7.85 8.78 -7.17
C LEU A 34 -7.69 9.42 -8.56
N LYS A 35 -8.78 9.84 -9.20
CA LYS A 35 -8.73 10.52 -10.51
C LYS A 35 -7.95 11.83 -10.45
N ASP A 36 -8.01 12.52 -9.32
CA ASP A 36 -7.37 13.82 -9.12
C ASP A 36 -5.97 13.69 -8.50
N LEU A 37 -5.53 12.46 -8.17
CA LEU A 37 -4.22 12.21 -7.61
C LEU A 37 -3.11 12.43 -8.66
N LYS A 38 -2.29 13.46 -8.46
CA LYS A 38 -1.13 13.76 -9.30
C LYS A 38 0.15 13.34 -8.60
N ILE A 39 0.86 12.37 -9.20
CA ILE A 39 2.17 11.92 -8.71
C ILE A 39 3.26 12.49 -9.64
N PRO A 40 4.22 13.26 -9.12
CA PRO A 40 5.32 13.77 -9.93
C PRO A 40 6.23 12.64 -10.40
N ARG A 41 6.55 12.62 -11.70
CA ARG A 41 7.37 11.55 -12.31
C ARG A 41 8.85 11.62 -11.95
N CYS A 42 9.38 12.84 -11.74
CA CYS A 42 10.76 13.02 -11.30
C CYS A 42 10.79 12.85 -9.78
N ILE A 43 11.62 11.95 -9.28
CA ILE A 43 11.67 11.63 -7.84
C ILE A 43 12.84 12.35 -7.17
N LEU A 44 13.87 12.67 -7.95
CA LEU A 44 15.07 13.35 -7.49
C LEU A 44 14.98 14.85 -7.73
N LEU A 45 15.59 15.59 -6.82
CA LEU A 45 15.95 16.99 -7.05
C LEU A 45 17.02 17.10 -8.14
N LYS A 46 16.97 18.22 -8.86
CA LYS A 46 18.06 18.60 -9.76
C LYS A 46 19.30 18.94 -8.93
N ASP A 47 20.46 18.52 -9.43
CA ASP A 47 21.77 18.76 -8.79
C ASP A 47 21.83 18.22 -7.36
N SER A 48 21.18 17.08 -7.11
CA SER A 48 21.17 16.44 -5.80
C SER A 48 22.58 15.99 -5.40
N VAL A 49 23.06 16.47 -4.27
CA VAL A 49 24.38 16.12 -3.70
C VAL A 49 24.30 14.89 -2.80
N ALA A 50 23.13 14.61 -2.22
CA ALA A 50 22.89 13.42 -1.42
C ALA A 50 21.53 12.80 -1.74
N VAL A 51 21.49 11.47 -1.76
CA VAL A 51 20.28 10.68 -2.00
C VAL A 51 20.23 9.53 -0.98
N GLN A 52 19.12 9.42 -0.27
CA GLN A 52 18.86 8.37 0.72
C GLN A 52 17.57 7.63 0.35
N LEU A 53 17.60 6.31 0.50
CA LEU A 53 16.43 5.46 0.37
C LEU A 53 15.89 5.15 1.78
N ILE A 54 14.61 5.46 2.01
CA ILE A 54 13.94 5.25 3.30
C ILE A 54 12.85 4.22 3.09
N GLY A 55 13.01 3.05 3.71
CA GLY A 55 11.99 2.00 3.71
C GLY A 55 11.16 2.06 4.98
N VAL A 56 9.84 2.12 4.81
CA VAL A 56 8.87 2.03 5.91
C VAL A 56 7.96 0.84 5.64
N ALA A 57 7.69 0.04 6.65
CA ALA A 57 6.73 -1.05 6.57
C ALA A 57 5.79 -1.02 7.76
N ASP A 58 4.56 -1.46 7.50
CA ASP A 58 3.53 -1.64 8.50
C ASP A 58 2.78 -2.94 8.20
N ALA A 59 2.31 -3.60 9.26
CA ALA A 59 1.59 -4.85 9.13
C ALA A 59 0.52 -5.01 10.20
N SER A 60 -0.55 -5.67 9.78
CA SER A 60 -1.66 -6.10 10.63
C SER A 60 -1.98 -7.57 10.36
N ALA A 61 -2.88 -8.14 11.16
CA ALA A 61 -3.42 -9.47 10.90
C ALA A 61 -4.16 -9.60 9.56
N GLN A 62 -4.54 -8.48 8.92
CA GLN A 62 -5.35 -8.47 7.69
C GLN A 62 -4.54 -8.14 6.43
N ALA A 63 -3.50 -7.33 6.56
CA ALA A 63 -2.66 -6.89 5.44
C ALA A 63 -1.29 -6.42 5.94
N HIS A 64 -0.31 -6.47 5.05
CA HIS A 64 1.01 -5.87 5.27
C HIS A 64 1.39 -5.04 4.05
N GLY A 65 2.11 -3.95 4.27
CA GLY A 65 2.50 -3.04 3.23
C GLY A 65 3.82 -2.36 3.53
N ALA A 66 4.51 -1.94 2.48
CA ALA A 66 5.74 -1.20 2.60
C ALA A 66 5.82 -0.12 1.54
N CYS A 67 6.42 1.00 1.91
CA CYS A 67 6.67 2.16 1.06
C CYS A 67 8.17 2.46 1.07
N LEU A 68 8.73 2.67 -0.11
CA LEU A 68 10.07 3.21 -0.29
C LEU A 68 9.95 4.68 -0.65
N TYR A 69 10.62 5.53 0.11
CA TYR A 69 10.76 6.95 -0.16
C TYR A 69 12.19 7.26 -0.56
N VAL A 70 12.36 8.22 -1.45
CA VAL A 70 13.65 8.79 -1.78
C VAL A 70 13.71 10.18 -1.18
N LYS A 71 14.70 10.37 -0.33
CA LYS A 71 15.07 11.68 0.19
C LYS A 71 16.26 12.17 -0.62
N SER A 72 16.05 13.24 -1.37
CA SER A 72 17.12 13.92 -2.12
C SER A 72 17.39 15.29 -1.53
N GLU A 73 18.65 15.67 -1.48
CA GLU A 73 19.12 16.94 -0.95
C GLU A 73 20.00 17.64 -2.00
N ASN A 74 19.80 18.93 -2.18
CA ASN A 74 20.71 19.82 -2.90
C ASN A 74 21.15 20.96 -1.97
N ALA A 75 21.91 21.93 -2.49
CA ALA A 75 22.42 23.05 -1.67
C ALA A 75 21.33 23.92 -1.02
N ASN A 76 20.09 23.90 -1.55
CA ASN A 76 19.03 24.84 -1.17
C ASN A 76 17.82 24.15 -0.51
N GLU A 77 17.54 22.90 -0.85
CA GLU A 77 16.33 22.20 -0.42
C GLU A 77 16.55 20.69 -0.22
N THR A 78 15.69 20.12 0.63
CA THR A 78 15.54 18.69 0.86
C THR A 78 14.13 18.28 0.48
N GLN A 79 13.98 17.25 -0.34
CA GLN A 79 12.67 16.72 -0.73
C GLN A 79 12.60 15.21 -0.49
N ILE A 80 11.45 14.76 0.00
CA ILE A 80 11.13 13.35 0.19
C ILE A 80 9.96 13.01 -0.72
N ARG A 81 10.15 12.05 -1.63
CA ARG A 81 9.12 11.61 -2.57
C ARG A 81 8.95 10.09 -2.50
N LEU A 82 7.72 9.62 -2.68
CA LEU A 82 7.43 8.19 -2.75
C LEU A 82 8.03 7.60 -4.03
N LEU A 83 8.88 6.60 -3.90
CA LEU A 83 9.47 5.86 -5.02
C LEU A 83 8.56 4.71 -5.45
N CYS A 84 8.16 3.88 -4.50
CA CYS A 84 7.19 2.81 -4.74
C CYS A 84 6.52 2.42 -3.43
N SER A 85 5.35 1.81 -3.56
CA SER A 85 4.68 1.13 -2.45
C SER A 85 4.13 -0.20 -2.93
N LYS A 86 4.12 -1.19 -2.05
CA LYS A 86 3.47 -2.48 -2.28
C LYS A 86 2.71 -2.88 -1.05
N THR A 87 1.46 -3.29 -1.26
CA THR A 87 0.57 -3.79 -0.21
C THR A 87 0.10 -5.19 -0.60
N ARG A 88 -0.01 -6.08 0.39
CA ARG A 88 -0.52 -7.44 0.21
C ARG A 88 -1.46 -7.82 1.34
N ILE A 89 -2.46 -8.60 0.99
CA ILE A 89 -3.37 -9.22 1.97
C ILE A 89 -2.55 -10.23 2.80
N ALA A 90 -2.75 -10.22 4.11
CA ALA A 90 -2.07 -11.15 5.00
C ALA A 90 -2.58 -12.59 4.75
N PRO A 91 -1.70 -13.60 4.87
CA PRO A 91 -2.13 -14.99 4.77
C PRO A 91 -3.20 -15.31 5.81
N ILE A 92 -4.16 -16.18 5.44
CA ILE A 92 -5.21 -16.65 6.36
C ILE A 92 -4.59 -17.35 7.58
N LYS A 93 -3.49 -18.09 7.36
CA LYS A 93 -2.65 -18.59 8.45
C LYS A 93 -1.83 -17.44 9.02
N THR A 94 -2.23 -16.96 10.19
CA THR A 94 -1.63 -15.81 10.87
C THR A 94 -0.14 -16.02 11.10
N LEU A 95 0.65 -15.09 10.59
CA LEU A 95 2.06 -14.96 10.89
C LEU A 95 2.26 -13.86 11.93
N PRO A 96 3.35 -13.88 12.71
CA PRO A 96 3.70 -12.78 13.60
C PRO A 96 3.83 -11.47 12.84
N ILE A 97 3.35 -10.37 13.42
CA ILE A 97 3.43 -9.01 12.83
C ILE A 97 4.87 -8.65 12.41
N PRO A 98 5.92 -8.88 13.23
CA PRO A 98 7.29 -8.56 12.81
C PRO A 98 7.75 -9.32 11.55
N ARG A 99 7.25 -10.55 11.34
CA ARG A 99 7.55 -11.31 10.11
C ARG A 99 6.82 -10.73 8.90
N LEU A 100 5.60 -10.24 9.08
CA LEU A 100 4.84 -9.61 8.03
C LEU A 100 5.45 -8.27 7.59
N GLU A 101 5.96 -7.45 8.52
CA GLU A 101 6.70 -6.23 8.21
C GLU A 101 7.95 -6.52 7.38
N LEU A 102 8.73 -7.53 7.78
CA LEU A 102 9.91 -7.96 7.04
C LEU A 102 9.55 -8.45 5.63
N PHE A 103 8.47 -9.22 5.48
CA PHE A 103 7.99 -9.63 4.18
C PHE A 103 7.51 -8.47 3.33
N ALA A 104 6.86 -7.47 3.92
CA ALA A 104 6.44 -6.26 3.22
C ALA A 104 7.63 -5.54 2.59
N LEU A 105 8.69 -5.27 3.37
CA LEU A 105 9.93 -4.65 2.85
C LEU A 105 10.55 -5.49 1.74
N ARG A 106 10.73 -6.79 1.98
CA ARG A 106 11.32 -7.70 0.99
C ARG A 106 10.54 -7.72 -0.32
N HIS A 107 9.21 -7.68 -0.25
CA HIS A 107 8.36 -7.66 -1.43
C HIS A 107 8.40 -6.32 -2.16
N CYS A 108 8.46 -5.21 -1.43
CA CYS A 108 8.57 -3.87 -2.02
C CYS A 108 9.89 -3.68 -2.77
N CYS A 109 11.00 -4.20 -2.22
CA CYS A 109 12.33 -4.12 -2.82
C CYS A 109 12.59 -5.13 -3.96
N ARG A 110 11.73 -6.12 -4.17
CA ARG A 110 11.84 -7.07 -5.31
C ARG A 110 10.96 -6.60 -6.45
N ASN A 111 11.54 -6.32 -7.62
CA ASN A 111 10.80 -6.11 -8.87
C ASN A 111 10.03 -7.37 -9.26
#